data_AF-A0A800C8M7-F1
#
_entry.id   AF-A0A800C8M7-F1
#
_cell.length_a   1.000
_cell.length_b   1.000
_cell.length_c   1.000
_cell.angle_alpha   90.00
_cell.angle_beta   90.00
_cell.angle_gamma   90.00
#
_symmetry.space_group_name_H-M   'P 1'
#
loop_
_entity.id
_entity.type
_entity.pdbx_description
1 polymer ?
#
loop_
_entity_poly.entity_id
_entity_poly.type
_entity_poly.pdbx_seq_one_letter_code
_entity_poly.pdbx_strand_id
1 'polypeptide(L)'
;MQAQPEPLVSVYDAPVSNVTQKRDVSWPELAGLLTADPIFLDTNSAEEKAKKGAYFVRGRCNGKRDDEHLQTCSLVIIDIDKPIDGHHLPTPEEIHQTLADVQHAVHNTATPGRSRIVLPVKTYNKEKTKSVQWAAYRFCRFRGLNFAFAGEVKTKSQPWFLPQTTDIFDHQVYAKIEGELFDCGLVKVESEPIKPEASKIEAKPGHNHLAAFIAALQTGTIHEAAKVYAGWSRRTTNLTCNQIFDVVTVLIDLHCSDPAKVNRWHHGEREKLEEWFNDQDFAGVAGAKPDSKIDGSETVENILEDFEVKRSYVESLGKEEFLYPNLIIQGHILVIVAMSGGGKTTFLF
;
A
#
# COMPACT_ATOMS: atom_id res chain seq x y z
N MET A 1 40.89 1.06 24.86
CA MET A 1 39.64 0.65 24.19
C MET A 1 40.02 0.06 22.85
N GLN A 2 39.72 -1.22 22.58
CA GLN A 2 39.87 -1.77 21.23
C GLN A 2 38.81 -1.13 20.34
N ALA A 3 39.21 -0.56 19.20
CA ALA A 3 38.27 -0.09 18.20
C ALA A 3 37.42 -1.29 17.75
N GLN A 4 36.10 -1.17 17.82
CA GLN A 4 35.24 -2.21 17.26
C GLN A 4 35.46 -2.26 15.75
N PRO A 5 35.56 -3.46 15.15
CA PRO A 5 35.71 -3.58 13.71
C PRO A 5 34.52 -2.92 13.01
N GLU A 6 34.83 -2.15 11.98
CA GLU A 6 33.81 -1.44 11.19
C GLU A 6 32.83 -2.45 10.57
N PRO A 7 31.51 -2.22 10.66
CA PRO A 7 30.54 -3.14 10.07
C PRO A 7 30.69 -3.19 8.55
N LEU A 8 30.95 -4.39 8.02
CA LEU A 8 31.09 -4.63 6.58
C LEU A 8 29.78 -5.13 5.97
N VAL A 9 29.62 -4.89 4.66
CA VAL A 9 28.49 -5.33 3.84
C VAL A 9 29.02 -6.04 2.60
N SER A 10 28.40 -7.16 2.22
CA SER A 10 28.74 -7.82 0.96
C SER A 10 28.02 -7.16 -0.22
N VAL A 11 28.82 -6.69 -1.19
CA VAL A 11 28.40 -6.17 -2.49
C VAL A 11 28.80 -7.18 -3.58
N TYR A 12 27.91 -7.37 -4.54
CA TYR A 12 28.04 -8.32 -5.63
C TYR A 12 27.92 -7.58 -6.96
N ASP A 13 28.70 -8.02 -7.94
CA ASP A 13 28.57 -7.53 -9.32
C ASP A 13 27.26 -8.03 -9.97
N ALA A 14 27.02 -7.69 -11.23
CA ALA A 14 25.93 -8.29 -12.00
C ALA A 14 26.41 -9.55 -12.74
N PRO A 15 25.53 -10.52 -13.07
CA PRO A 15 24.11 -10.59 -12.74
C PRO A 15 23.85 -11.13 -11.33
N VAL A 16 22.60 -11.13 -10.86
CA VAL A 16 22.19 -11.80 -9.62
C VAL A 16 22.34 -13.31 -9.76
N SER A 17 23.39 -13.88 -9.15
CA SER A 17 23.64 -15.32 -9.15
C SER A 17 24.44 -15.75 -7.91
N ASN A 18 24.54 -17.06 -7.68
CA ASN A 18 25.33 -17.61 -6.57
C ASN A 18 26.84 -17.69 -6.85
N VAL A 19 27.26 -17.40 -8.09
CA VAL A 19 28.68 -17.40 -8.52
C VAL A 19 29.20 -16.00 -8.81
N THR A 20 28.35 -15.00 -8.62
CA THR A 20 28.68 -13.60 -8.83
C THR A 20 29.80 -13.17 -7.90
N GLN A 21 30.78 -12.45 -8.46
CA GLN A 21 31.90 -11.93 -7.70
C GLN A 21 31.40 -11.01 -6.58
N LYS A 22 31.99 -11.19 -5.40
CA LYS A 22 31.61 -10.50 -4.17
C LYS A 22 32.82 -9.77 -3.61
N ARG A 23 32.60 -8.57 -3.08
CA ARG A 23 33.53 -7.86 -2.20
C ARG A 23 32.82 -7.40 -0.94
N ASP A 24 33.54 -7.38 0.17
CA ASP A 24 33.03 -6.79 1.41
C ASP A 24 33.50 -5.33 1.45
N VAL A 25 32.59 -4.40 1.74
CA VAL A 25 32.84 -2.95 1.77
C VAL A 25 32.37 -2.33 3.08
N SER A 26 32.97 -1.20 3.46
CA SER A 26 32.54 -0.40 4.61
C SER A 26 31.30 0.45 4.28
N TRP A 27 30.72 1.11 5.29
CA TRP A 27 29.61 2.04 5.07
C TRP A 27 29.98 3.22 4.16
N PRO A 28 31.10 3.95 4.38
CA PRO A 28 31.51 5.03 3.48
C PRO A 28 31.69 4.57 2.03
N GLU A 29 32.27 3.38 1.81
CA GLU A 29 32.41 2.81 0.47
C GLU A 29 31.05 2.48 -0.16
N LEU A 30 30.14 1.86 0.59
CA LEU A 30 28.79 1.58 0.11
C LEU A 30 28.01 2.87 -0.18
N ALA A 31 28.11 3.89 0.67
CA ALA A 31 27.48 5.19 0.44
C ALA A 31 28.00 5.84 -0.86
N GLY A 32 29.30 5.71 -1.15
CA GLY A 32 29.88 6.12 -2.43
C GLY A 32 29.28 5.36 -3.62
N LEU A 33 29.09 4.05 -3.50
CA LEU A 33 28.43 3.24 -4.54
C LEU A 33 26.94 3.57 -4.70
N LEU A 34 26.26 3.90 -3.60
CA LEU A 34 24.85 4.28 -3.58
C LEU A 34 24.61 5.70 -4.10
N THR A 35 25.65 6.53 -4.23
CA THR A 35 25.59 7.91 -4.75
C THR A 35 26.26 8.09 -6.10
N ALA A 36 26.82 7.01 -6.66
CA ALA A 36 27.35 7.00 -8.00
C ALA A 36 26.24 7.13 -9.06
N ASP A 37 26.64 7.43 -10.29
CA ASP A 37 25.72 7.51 -11.42
C ASP A 37 24.88 6.22 -11.53
N PRO A 38 23.55 6.34 -11.68
CA PRO A 38 22.68 5.18 -11.74
C PRO A 38 22.92 4.40 -13.04
N ILE A 39 22.74 3.09 -12.97
CA ILE A 39 22.72 2.25 -14.17
C ILE A 39 21.39 2.49 -14.89
N PHE A 40 21.47 2.89 -16.16
CA PHE A 40 20.30 3.03 -17.02
C PHE A 40 19.72 1.66 -17.40
N LEU A 41 18.40 1.54 -17.27
CA LEU A 41 17.61 0.38 -17.68
C LEU A 41 16.67 0.77 -18.82
N ASP A 42 16.60 -0.08 -19.84
CA ASP A 42 15.69 0.05 -20.97
C ASP A 42 14.23 -0.18 -20.50
N THR A 43 14.04 -1.08 -19.52
CA THR A 43 12.77 -1.38 -18.89
C THR A 43 12.90 -1.55 -17.38
N ASN A 44 11.79 -1.38 -16.65
CA ASN A 44 11.73 -1.61 -15.21
C ASN A 44 11.53 -3.10 -14.83
N SER A 45 11.81 -4.03 -15.74
CA SER A 45 11.55 -5.46 -15.52
C SER A 45 12.50 -6.08 -14.48
N ALA A 46 12.03 -7.10 -13.77
CA ALA A 46 12.84 -7.77 -12.74
C ALA A 46 14.07 -8.48 -13.35
N GLU A 47 13.92 -9.04 -14.55
CA GLU A 47 15.01 -9.69 -15.28
C GLU A 47 16.11 -8.69 -15.65
N GLU A 48 15.74 -7.52 -16.15
CA GLU A 48 16.73 -6.52 -16.55
C GLU A 48 17.50 -5.96 -15.36
N LYS A 49 16.79 -5.66 -14.25
CA LYS A 49 17.43 -5.26 -12.99
C LYS A 49 18.46 -6.28 -12.53
N ALA A 50 18.08 -7.56 -12.55
CA ALA A 50 18.93 -8.66 -12.13
C ALA A 50 20.13 -8.89 -13.06
N LYS A 51 20.01 -8.56 -14.35
CA LYS A 51 21.07 -8.75 -15.35
C LYS A 51 22.11 -7.64 -15.35
N LYS A 52 21.70 -6.39 -15.16
CA LYS A 52 22.56 -5.20 -15.32
C LYS A 52 23.06 -4.63 -13.99
N GLY A 53 22.36 -4.85 -12.89
CA GLY A 53 22.65 -4.20 -11.61
C GLY A 53 23.56 -4.98 -10.69
N ALA A 54 24.68 -4.37 -10.30
CA ALA A 54 25.33 -4.72 -9.06
C ALA A 54 24.36 -4.50 -7.88
N TYR A 55 24.53 -5.29 -6.83
CA TYR A 55 23.61 -5.31 -5.70
C TYR A 55 24.35 -5.61 -4.40
N PHE A 56 23.71 -5.32 -3.29
CA PHE A 56 24.20 -5.61 -1.96
C PHE A 56 23.16 -6.40 -1.17
N VAL A 57 23.57 -6.94 -0.03
CA VAL A 57 22.65 -7.57 0.93
C VAL A 57 22.74 -6.82 2.27
N ARG A 58 21.87 -7.14 3.24
CA ARG A 58 21.76 -6.38 4.50
C ARG A 58 22.99 -6.47 5.43
N GLY A 59 24.00 -7.24 5.05
CA GLY A 59 25.21 -7.42 5.85
C GLY A 59 26.23 -8.30 5.16
N ARG A 60 27.05 -9.00 5.94
CA ARG A 60 28.16 -9.80 5.43
C ARG A 60 27.73 -11.25 5.21
N CYS A 61 27.91 -11.74 3.98
CA CYS A 61 27.75 -13.15 3.65
C CYS A 61 29.12 -13.85 3.66
N ASN A 62 29.28 -14.93 4.43
CA ASN A 62 30.50 -15.75 4.42
C ASN A 62 30.37 -16.91 3.42
N GLY A 63 30.39 -16.60 2.13
CA GLY A 63 30.26 -17.60 1.06
C GLY A 63 29.24 -17.16 0.02
N LYS A 64 28.30 -18.05 -0.30
CA LYS A 64 27.22 -17.80 -1.26
C LYS A 64 26.22 -16.77 -0.73
N ARG A 65 25.44 -16.18 -1.64
CA ARG A 65 24.34 -15.27 -1.29
C ARG A 65 23.09 -16.08 -0.91
N ASP A 66 22.99 -16.45 0.35
CA ASP A 66 21.79 -17.05 0.93
C ASP A 66 21.68 -16.71 2.43
N ASP A 67 20.55 -17.08 3.02
CA ASP A 67 20.27 -16.79 4.42
C ASP A 67 21.18 -17.59 5.37
N GLU A 68 21.69 -18.75 4.96
CA GLU A 68 22.59 -19.59 5.78
C GLU A 68 23.95 -18.91 5.97
N HIS A 69 24.50 -18.35 4.89
CA HIS A 69 25.80 -17.68 4.89
C HIS A 69 25.73 -16.21 5.33
N LEU A 70 24.54 -15.61 5.46
CA LEU A 70 24.37 -14.28 6.06
C LEU A 70 24.58 -14.35 7.57
N GLN A 71 25.78 -13.95 8.03
CA GLN A 71 26.20 -14.11 9.42
C GLN A 71 25.59 -13.05 10.34
N THR A 72 25.75 -11.79 9.94
CA THR A 72 25.26 -10.62 10.67
C THR A 72 24.74 -9.60 9.67
N CYS A 73 23.74 -8.85 10.10
CA CYS A 73 23.22 -7.70 9.36
C CYS A 73 23.83 -6.43 9.93
N SER A 74 24.23 -5.52 9.06
CA SER A 74 24.81 -4.20 9.39
C SER A 74 24.03 -3.06 8.74
N LEU A 75 23.00 -3.38 7.95
CA LEU A 75 22.12 -2.41 7.30
C LEU A 75 20.66 -2.69 7.61
N VAL A 76 19.89 -1.61 7.69
CA VAL A 76 18.44 -1.64 7.63
C VAL A 76 18.01 -0.94 6.36
N ILE A 77 17.24 -1.65 5.53
CA ILE A 77 16.68 -1.10 4.30
C ILE A 77 15.17 -0.96 4.44
N ILE A 78 14.65 0.21 4.06
CA ILE A 78 13.24 0.58 4.03
C ILE A 78 12.87 0.97 2.61
N ASP A 79 11.94 0.22 2.00
CA ASP A 79 11.31 0.59 0.73
C ASP A 79 10.12 1.52 0.99
N ILE A 80 10.05 2.59 0.23
CA ILE A 80 8.98 3.61 0.27
C ILE A 80 8.18 3.46 -1.01
N ASP A 81 7.18 2.57 -0.92
CA ASP A 81 6.46 2.05 -2.08
C ASP A 81 4.97 2.37 -2.07
N LYS A 82 4.42 2.70 -0.90
CA LYS A 82 2.98 2.89 -0.70
C LYS A 82 2.70 4.14 0.13
N PRO A 83 1.85 5.07 -0.38
CA PRO A 83 1.41 6.20 0.41
C PRO A 83 0.49 5.74 1.54
N ILE A 84 0.26 6.65 2.48
CA ILE A 84 -0.83 6.57 3.45
C ILE A 84 -1.96 7.43 2.90
N ASP A 85 -3.21 7.02 3.14
CA ASP A 85 -4.41 7.73 2.68
C ASP A 85 -4.29 9.25 2.83
N GLY A 86 -4.42 9.96 1.70
CA GLY A 86 -4.36 11.43 1.64
C GLY A 86 -2.96 12.05 1.59
N HIS A 87 -1.89 11.26 1.55
CA HIS A 87 -0.50 11.75 1.48
C HIS A 87 0.24 11.25 0.24
N HIS A 88 1.12 12.09 -0.31
CA HIS A 88 2.09 11.66 -1.32
C HIS A 88 3.26 10.91 -0.66
N LEU A 89 3.94 10.07 -1.44
CA LEU A 89 5.19 9.46 -0.99
C LEU A 89 6.27 10.54 -0.82
N PRO A 90 7.07 10.50 0.26
CA PRO A 90 8.13 11.46 0.45
C PRO A 90 9.23 11.26 -0.60
N THR A 91 9.71 12.37 -1.13
CA THR A 91 10.82 12.43 -2.09
C THR A 91 12.16 12.11 -1.40
N PRO A 92 13.20 11.67 -2.14
CA PRO A 92 14.54 11.47 -1.58
C PRO A 92 15.08 12.69 -0.82
N GLU A 93 14.81 13.89 -1.31
CA GLU A 93 15.25 15.14 -0.67
C GLU A 93 14.56 15.35 0.68
N GLU A 94 13.22 15.20 0.75
CA GLU A 94 12.47 15.32 2.00
C GLU A 94 12.95 14.31 3.05
N ILE A 95 13.21 13.07 2.62
CA ILE A 95 13.76 12.03 3.50
C ILE A 95 15.14 12.43 4.00
N HIS A 96 16.03 12.88 3.10
CA HIS A 96 17.40 13.27 3.45
C HIS A 96 17.42 14.40 4.49
N GLN A 97 16.60 15.43 4.28
CA GLN A 97 16.46 16.56 5.20
C GLN A 97 15.90 16.11 6.56
N THR A 98 14.90 15.23 6.55
CA THR A 98 14.25 14.72 7.78
C THR A 98 15.18 13.86 8.63
N LEU A 99 16.12 13.15 8.00
CA LEU A 99 17.07 12.24 8.65
C LEU A 99 18.48 12.83 8.78
N ALA A 100 18.64 14.16 8.71
CA ALA A 100 19.94 14.84 8.60
C ALA A 100 20.91 14.60 9.77
N ASP A 101 20.43 14.12 10.92
CA ASP A 101 21.21 13.79 12.11
C ASP A 101 21.70 12.33 12.18
N VAL A 102 21.16 11.46 11.31
CA VAL A 102 21.48 10.02 11.28
C VAL A 102 22.19 9.69 9.98
N GLN A 103 23.17 8.79 10.04
CA GLN A 103 23.82 8.28 8.83
C GLN A 103 22.81 7.53 7.97
N HIS A 104 22.79 7.81 6.67
CA HIS A 104 21.85 7.18 5.74
C HIS A 104 22.27 7.39 4.28
N ALA A 105 21.70 6.60 3.39
CA ALA A 105 21.64 6.88 1.96
C ALA A 105 20.20 6.73 1.49
N VAL A 106 19.76 7.63 0.62
CA VAL A 106 18.41 7.63 0.05
C VAL A 106 18.51 7.81 -1.44
N HIS A 107 17.79 7.00 -2.21
CA HIS A 107 17.75 7.13 -3.66
C HIS A 107 16.41 6.69 -4.22
N ASN A 108 16.08 7.20 -5.41
CA ASN A 108 14.98 6.68 -6.20
C ASN A 108 15.26 5.23 -6.62
N THR A 109 14.21 4.42 -6.68
CA THR A 109 14.27 3.11 -7.32
C THR A 109 13.96 3.26 -8.81
N ALA A 110 14.26 2.23 -9.62
CA ALA A 110 13.89 2.23 -11.03
C ALA A 110 12.36 2.31 -11.28
N THR A 111 11.54 2.06 -10.26
CA THR A 111 10.10 2.29 -10.32
C THR A 111 9.79 3.76 -9.99
N PRO A 112 9.15 4.52 -10.89
CA PRO A 112 8.83 5.93 -10.67
C PRO A 112 8.07 6.19 -9.36
N GLY A 113 8.42 7.28 -8.69
CA GLY A 113 7.79 7.73 -7.44
C GLY A 113 8.12 6.89 -6.20
N ARG A 114 8.99 5.88 -6.30
CA ARG A 114 9.42 5.06 -5.17
C ARG A 114 10.86 5.34 -4.78
N SER A 115 11.11 5.36 -3.49
CA SER A 115 12.43 5.62 -2.93
C SER A 115 12.83 4.51 -1.95
N ARG A 116 14.13 4.48 -1.64
CA ARG A 116 14.71 3.53 -0.70
C ARG A 116 15.59 4.26 0.29
N ILE A 117 15.45 3.92 1.56
CA ILE A 117 16.36 4.34 2.63
C ILE A 117 17.26 3.17 3.00
N VAL A 118 18.56 3.42 3.05
CA VAL A 118 19.58 2.50 3.55
C VAL A 118 20.23 3.13 4.78
N LEU A 119 20.07 2.47 5.93
CA LEU A 119 20.60 2.92 7.22
C LEU A 119 21.72 1.98 7.69
N PRO A 120 22.96 2.44 7.89
CA PRO A 120 23.96 1.68 8.62
C PRO A 120 23.57 1.60 10.10
N VAL A 121 23.76 0.41 10.67
CA VAL A 121 23.42 0.13 12.07
C VAL A 121 24.51 -0.69 12.74
N LYS A 122 24.49 -0.72 14.07
CA LYS A 122 25.26 -1.72 14.82
C LYS A 122 24.83 -3.13 14.38
N THR A 123 25.81 -4.03 14.28
CA THR A 123 25.56 -5.38 13.80
C THR A 123 24.49 -6.09 14.61
N TYR A 124 23.54 -6.72 13.94
CA TYR A 124 22.46 -7.46 14.57
C TYR A 124 22.27 -8.84 13.93
N ASN A 125 21.67 -9.76 14.69
CA ASN A 125 21.35 -11.10 14.19
C ASN A 125 20.17 -11.04 13.21
N LYS A 126 20.26 -11.74 12.07
CA LYS A 126 19.23 -11.74 11.01
C LYS A 126 17.80 -12.06 11.48
N GLU A 127 17.62 -12.81 12.57
CA GLU A 127 16.30 -13.09 13.17
C GLU A 127 15.63 -11.83 13.73
N LYS A 128 16.42 -10.80 14.06
CA LYS A 128 15.92 -9.49 14.50
C LYS A 128 15.59 -8.54 13.35
N THR A 129 15.75 -8.94 12.07
CA THR A 129 15.54 -8.04 10.92
C THR A 129 14.17 -7.37 10.95
N LYS A 130 13.10 -8.14 11.23
CA LYS A 130 11.74 -7.58 11.32
C LYS A 130 11.60 -6.52 12.42
N SER A 131 12.14 -6.76 13.62
CA SER A 131 12.01 -5.83 14.73
C SER A 131 12.84 -4.56 14.53
N VAL A 132 14.05 -4.70 13.98
CA VAL A 132 14.93 -3.56 13.68
C VAL A 132 14.36 -2.73 12.52
N GLN A 133 13.86 -3.38 11.46
CA GLN A 133 13.22 -2.67 10.34
C GLN A 133 11.94 -1.96 10.77
N TRP A 134 11.14 -2.57 11.66
CA TRP A 134 9.97 -1.93 12.25
C TRP A 134 10.34 -0.71 13.11
N ALA A 135 11.42 -0.79 13.88
CA ALA A 135 11.93 0.34 14.65
C ALA A 135 12.36 1.49 13.72
N ALA A 136 13.12 1.20 12.66
CA ALA A 136 13.51 2.20 11.67
C ALA A 136 12.31 2.84 10.95
N TYR A 137 11.31 2.04 10.61
CA TYR A 137 10.04 2.56 10.08
C TYR A 137 9.37 3.53 11.07
N ARG A 138 9.20 3.12 12.34
CA ARG A 138 8.60 4.00 13.36
C ARG A 138 9.42 5.27 13.58
N PHE A 139 10.74 5.19 13.54
CA PHE A 139 11.62 6.35 13.60
C PHE A 139 11.33 7.33 12.46
N CYS A 140 11.26 6.84 11.22
CA CYS A 140 10.90 7.65 10.07
C CYS A 140 9.52 8.31 10.22
N ARG A 141 8.51 7.55 10.67
CA ARG A 141 7.15 8.06 10.92
C ARG A 141 7.11 9.13 12.01
N PHE A 142 7.83 8.91 13.11
CA PHE A 142 7.90 9.87 14.22
C PHE A 142 8.56 11.18 13.81
N ARG A 143 9.46 11.14 12.83
CA ARG A 143 10.10 12.32 12.24
C ARG A 143 9.25 13.02 11.16
N GLY A 144 8.02 12.54 10.91
CA GLY A 144 7.06 13.20 10.02
C GLY A 144 6.98 12.64 8.60
N LEU A 145 7.73 11.59 8.26
CA LEU A 145 7.62 10.94 6.96
C LEU A 145 6.31 10.14 6.86
N ASN A 146 5.58 10.30 5.77
CA ASN A 146 4.26 9.68 5.58
C ASN A 146 4.29 8.62 4.48
N PHE A 147 4.52 7.37 4.88
CA PHE A 147 4.46 6.20 3.99
C PHE A 147 4.04 4.96 4.77
N ALA A 148 3.38 4.02 4.09
CA ALA A 148 2.95 2.76 4.68
C ALA A 148 4.12 1.78 4.81
N PHE A 149 4.09 0.94 5.84
CA PHE A 149 5.09 -0.11 6.01
C PHE A 149 4.89 -1.21 4.96
N ALA A 150 5.86 -1.37 4.06
CA ALA A 150 5.81 -2.39 3.01
C ALA A 150 5.91 -3.84 3.54
N GLY A 151 6.28 -4.00 4.82
CA GLY A 151 6.56 -5.31 5.41
C GLY A 151 8.06 -5.65 5.36
N GLU A 152 8.40 -6.75 6.01
CA GLU A 152 9.73 -7.33 5.94
C GLU A 152 9.74 -8.50 4.95
N VAL A 153 10.80 -8.59 4.14
CA VAL A 153 10.93 -9.66 3.15
C VAL A 153 11.37 -10.94 3.85
N LYS A 154 10.75 -12.06 3.47
CA LYS A 154 11.04 -13.37 4.08
C LYS A 154 12.52 -13.74 3.98
N THR A 155 13.12 -13.54 2.80
CA THR A 155 14.53 -13.82 2.51
C THR A 155 15.42 -12.70 3.04
N LYS A 156 16.26 -13.01 4.05
CA LYS A 156 17.12 -12.00 4.70
C LYS A 156 18.27 -11.55 3.81
N SER A 157 18.76 -12.46 2.97
CA SER A 157 19.80 -12.26 1.95
C SER A 157 19.26 -11.69 0.63
N GLN A 158 18.06 -11.12 0.62
CA GLN A 158 17.48 -10.50 -0.56
C GLN A 158 18.47 -9.50 -1.19
N PRO A 159 18.65 -9.52 -2.52
CA PRO A 159 19.46 -8.55 -3.21
C PRO A 159 18.78 -7.17 -3.22
N TRP A 160 19.55 -6.16 -2.87
CA TRP A 160 19.19 -4.74 -2.96
C TRP A 160 20.06 -4.12 -4.04
N PHE A 161 19.46 -3.75 -5.16
CA PHE A 161 20.21 -3.17 -6.27
C PHE A 161 20.79 -1.81 -5.88
N LEU A 162 22.04 -1.57 -6.33
CA LEU A 162 22.61 -0.23 -6.40
C LEU A 162 21.74 0.65 -7.32
N PRO A 163 21.92 1.99 -7.31
CA PRO A 163 21.07 2.89 -8.07
C PRO A 163 20.89 2.48 -9.52
N GLN A 164 19.62 2.33 -9.91
CA GLN A 164 19.17 1.97 -11.25
C GLN A 164 18.01 2.88 -11.60
N THR A 165 17.92 3.29 -12.86
CA THR A 165 16.83 4.16 -13.32
C THR A 165 16.42 3.87 -14.75
N THR A 166 15.16 4.13 -15.07
CA THR A 166 14.67 4.21 -16.46
C THR A 166 14.65 5.65 -16.97
N ASP A 167 14.93 6.62 -16.10
CA ASP A 167 15.04 8.05 -16.41
C ASP A 167 16.22 8.66 -15.62
N ILE A 168 17.26 9.08 -16.33
CA ILE A 168 18.47 9.65 -15.71
C ILE A 168 18.19 11.04 -15.14
N PHE A 169 17.28 11.80 -15.74
CA PHE A 169 17.01 13.19 -15.36
C PHE A 169 16.20 13.29 -14.06
N ASP A 170 15.36 12.28 -13.79
CA ASP A 170 14.54 12.19 -12.57
C ASP A 170 15.22 11.40 -11.43
N HIS A 171 16.46 10.91 -11.65
CA HIS A 171 17.16 10.17 -10.62
C HIS A 171 17.68 11.10 -9.53
N GLN A 172 17.18 10.91 -8.31
CA GLN A 172 17.62 11.64 -7.13
C GLN A 172 18.28 10.69 -6.14
N VAL A 173 19.37 11.17 -5.55
CA VAL A 173 20.18 10.41 -4.62
C VAL A 173 20.90 11.32 -3.64
N TYR A 174 20.92 10.93 -2.38
CA TYR A 174 21.53 11.66 -1.27
C TYR A 174 22.18 10.67 -0.30
N ALA A 175 23.30 11.08 0.33
CA ALA A 175 23.88 10.33 1.43
C ALA A 175 24.39 11.25 2.53
N LYS A 176 24.24 10.78 3.76
CA LYS A 176 24.79 11.36 4.97
C LYS A 176 25.77 10.35 5.59
N ILE A 177 27.06 10.57 5.37
CA ILE A 177 28.13 9.68 5.85
C ILE A 177 28.47 9.98 7.32
N GLU A 178 28.45 11.24 7.71
CA GLU A 178 28.71 11.68 9.09
C GLU A 178 27.41 11.82 9.89
N GLY A 179 27.39 11.43 11.16
CA GLY A 179 26.20 11.49 12.01
C GLY A 179 26.11 10.30 12.95
N GLU A 180 25.00 10.18 13.66
CA GLU A 180 24.75 9.02 14.52
C GLU A 180 24.35 7.80 13.69
N LEU A 181 24.82 6.61 14.08
CA LEU A 181 24.26 5.37 13.53
C LEU A 181 22.83 5.20 14.04
N PHE A 182 21.93 4.72 13.19
CA PHE A 182 20.59 4.37 13.65
C PHE A 182 20.69 3.28 14.73
N ASP A 183 20.05 3.52 15.86
CA ASP A 183 19.93 2.59 16.98
C ASP A 183 18.46 2.46 17.37
N CYS A 184 18.00 1.25 17.68
CA CYS A 184 16.60 1.02 18.08
C CYS A 184 16.20 1.85 19.32
N GLY A 185 17.16 2.26 20.16
CA GLY A 185 16.93 3.16 21.30
C GLY A 185 16.56 4.59 20.91
N LEU A 186 16.79 5.02 19.67
CA LEU A 186 16.35 6.33 19.17
C LEU A 186 14.83 6.41 19.03
N VAL A 187 14.16 5.26 18.92
CA VAL A 187 12.70 5.20 18.99
C VAL A 187 12.31 5.31 20.46
N LYS A 188 11.98 6.52 20.92
CA LYS A 188 11.25 6.68 22.17
C LYS A 188 9.91 5.98 22.01
N VAL A 189 9.81 4.77 22.55
CA VAL A 189 8.56 4.01 22.60
C VAL A 189 7.67 4.70 23.62
N GLU A 190 7.06 5.82 23.25
CA GLU A 190 5.77 6.14 23.85
C GLU A 190 4.84 5.00 23.45
N SER A 191 4.23 4.44 24.49
CA SER A 191 3.63 3.10 24.58
C SER A 191 2.35 2.93 23.77
N GLU A 192 2.21 3.61 22.64
CA GLU A 192 1.21 3.23 21.66
C GLU A 192 1.83 2.25 20.67
N PRO A 193 1.38 0.98 20.66
CA PRO A 193 1.66 0.11 19.55
C PRO A 193 0.96 0.73 18.34
N ILE A 194 1.75 1.37 17.47
CA ILE A 194 1.33 1.52 16.08
C ILE A 194 1.08 0.09 15.61
N LYS A 195 -0.19 -0.31 15.53
CA LYS A 195 -0.55 -1.63 15.00
C LYS A 195 0.12 -1.71 13.62
N PRO A 196 0.88 -2.77 13.31
CA PRO A 196 1.32 -2.99 11.95
C PRO A 196 0.06 -3.11 11.11
N GLU A 197 -0.23 -2.09 10.30
CA GLU A 197 -1.31 -2.12 9.31
C GLU A 197 -0.90 -3.07 8.17
N ALA A 198 -0.77 -4.35 8.50
CA ALA A 198 -1.13 -5.40 7.58
C ALA A 198 -2.66 -5.50 7.66
N SER A 199 -3.33 -4.76 6.78
CA SER A 199 -4.61 -5.16 6.17
C SER A 199 -5.54 -6.00 7.07
N LYS A 200 -5.98 -5.40 8.18
CA LYS A 200 -7.34 -5.63 8.63
C LYS A 200 -8.02 -4.29 8.45
N ILE A 201 -8.90 -4.23 7.46
CA ILE A 201 -9.96 -3.23 7.40
C ILE A 201 -10.84 -3.52 8.62
N GLU A 202 -10.37 -3.15 9.82
CA GLU A 202 -11.25 -2.87 10.93
C GLU A 202 -11.95 -1.59 10.50
N ALA A 203 -13.23 -1.73 10.14
CA ALA A 203 -14.08 -0.64 9.73
C ALA A 203 -13.99 0.48 10.78
N LYS A 204 -13.26 1.55 10.47
CA LYS A 204 -13.48 2.82 11.15
C LYS A 204 -14.95 3.17 10.93
N PRO A 205 -15.70 3.55 11.98
CA PRO A 205 -17.09 3.95 11.83
C PRO A 205 -17.11 5.20 10.93
N GLY A 206 -17.57 5.04 9.69
CA GLY A 206 -17.66 6.14 8.71
C GLY A 206 -17.03 5.89 7.33
N HIS A 207 -16.36 4.75 7.07
CA HIS A 207 -15.90 4.46 5.71
C HIS A 207 -17.08 4.09 4.78
N ASN A 208 -17.34 4.94 3.79
CA ASN A 208 -18.26 4.63 2.71
C ASN A 208 -17.61 3.59 1.77
N HIS A 209 -17.90 2.31 2.01
CA HIS A 209 -17.37 1.18 1.24
C HIS A 209 -17.73 1.25 -0.26
N LEU A 210 -18.86 1.86 -0.60
CA LEU A 210 -19.25 2.09 -1.99
C LEU A 210 -18.35 3.15 -2.65
N ALA A 211 -18.10 4.28 -1.98
CA ALA A 211 -17.18 5.30 -2.49
C ALA A 211 -15.75 4.77 -2.65
N ALA A 212 -15.28 3.96 -1.69
CA ALA A 212 -13.97 3.30 -1.78
C ALA A 212 -13.89 2.31 -2.95
N PHE A 213 -14.96 1.53 -3.17
CA PHE A 213 -15.06 0.62 -4.32
C PHE A 213 -15.00 1.38 -5.65
N ILE A 214 -15.80 2.43 -5.81
CA ILE A 214 -15.82 3.28 -7.01
C ILE A 214 -14.44 3.90 -7.28
N ALA A 215 -13.76 4.40 -6.24
CA ALA A 215 -12.41 4.95 -6.37
C ALA A 215 -11.38 3.88 -6.79
N ALA A 216 -11.50 2.67 -6.25
CA ALA A 216 -10.62 1.55 -6.60
C ALA A 216 -10.79 1.08 -8.05
N LEU A 217 -12.00 1.20 -8.63
CA LEU A 217 -12.23 0.90 -10.06
C LEU A 217 -11.43 1.82 -11.00
N GLN A 218 -11.18 3.08 -10.59
CA GLN A 218 -10.41 4.03 -11.40
C GLN A 218 -8.90 3.76 -11.34
N THR A 219 -8.39 3.41 -10.16
CA THR A 219 -6.94 3.43 -9.87
C THR A 219 -6.31 2.05 -9.75
N GLY A 220 -7.11 1.00 -9.55
CA GLY A 220 -6.67 -0.36 -9.28
C GLY A 220 -7.18 -1.40 -10.27
N THR A 221 -7.15 -2.66 -9.83
CA THR A 221 -7.71 -3.80 -10.55
C THR A 221 -9.16 -4.05 -10.15
N ILE A 222 -9.99 -4.50 -11.09
CA ILE A 222 -11.38 -4.90 -10.79
C ILE A 222 -11.36 -6.05 -9.76
N HIS A 223 -10.49 -7.04 -9.95
CA HIS A 223 -10.33 -8.17 -9.03
C HIS A 223 -10.19 -7.76 -7.57
N GLU A 224 -9.25 -6.85 -7.25
CA GLU A 224 -9.01 -6.43 -5.87
C GLU A 224 -10.18 -5.61 -5.32
N ALA A 225 -10.72 -4.69 -6.11
CA ALA A 225 -11.89 -3.90 -5.72
C ALA A 225 -13.11 -4.78 -5.44
N ALA A 226 -13.43 -5.70 -6.37
CA ALA A 226 -14.55 -6.62 -6.29
C ALA A 226 -14.42 -7.56 -5.08
N LYS A 227 -13.22 -8.09 -4.85
CA LYS A 227 -12.94 -8.95 -3.71
C LYS A 227 -13.16 -8.25 -2.37
N VAL A 228 -12.70 -7.01 -2.23
CA VAL A 228 -12.89 -6.24 -0.98
C VAL A 228 -14.37 -5.92 -0.76
N TYR A 229 -15.08 -5.44 -1.80
CA TYR A 229 -16.48 -5.07 -1.69
C TYR A 229 -17.39 -6.28 -1.46
N ALA A 230 -17.21 -7.37 -2.23
CA ALA A 230 -17.93 -8.62 -2.02
C ALA A 230 -17.68 -9.19 -0.61
N GLY A 231 -16.43 -9.12 -0.13
CA GLY A 231 -16.07 -9.48 1.24
C GLY A 231 -16.84 -8.69 2.30
N TRP A 232 -16.99 -7.39 2.09
CA TRP A 232 -17.80 -6.53 2.96
C TRP A 232 -19.30 -6.87 2.86
N SER A 233 -19.87 -6.91 1.65
CA SER A 233 -21.28 -7.21 1.43
C SER A 233 -21.69 -8.56 2.03
N ARG A 234 -20.82 -9.58 1.94
CA ARG A 234 -21.07 -10.89 2.56
C ARG A 234 -21.18 -10.84 4.08
N ARG A 235 -20.46 -9.92 4.74
CA ARG A 235 -20.48 -9.76 6.21
C ARG A 235 -21.61 -8.85 6.69
N THR A 236 -22.12 -7.98 5.83
CA THR A 236 -23.06 -6.92 6.22
C THR A 236 -24.45 -7.06 5.61
N THR A 237 -24.66 -8.03 4.71
CA THR A 237 -25.94 -8.29 4.05
C THR A 237 -26.27 -9.77 4.09
N ASN A 238 -27.55 -10.10 3.86
CA ASN A 238 -28.01 -11.49 3.72
C ASN A 238 -28.00 -11.97 2.26
N LEU A 239 -27.26 -11.29 1.39
CA LEU A 239 -27.20 -11.64 -0.03
C LEU A 239 -26.43 -12.96 -0.25
N THR A 240 -26.92 -13.75 -1.20
CA THR A 240 -26.18 -14.90 -1.73
C THR A 240 -24.93 -14.42 -2.49
N CYS A 241 -23.97 -15.32 -2.71
CA CYS A 241 -22.75 -15.01 -3.47
C CYS A 241 -23.13 -14.41 -4.84
N ASN A 242 -24.02 -15.09 -5.58
CA ASN A 242 -24.47 -14.63 -6.90
C ASN A 242 -25.08 -13.22 -6.86
N GLN A 243 -25.97 -12.94 -5.89
CA GLN A 243 -26.55 -11.61 -5.73
C GLN A 243 -25.52 -10.52 -5.41
N ILE A 244 -24.49 -10.85 -4.60
CA ILE A 244 -23.39 -9.92 -4.32
C ILE A 244 -22.63 -9.60 -5.62
N PHE A 245 -22.32 -10.62 -6.43
CA PHE A 245 -21.58 -10.44 -7.67
C PHE A 245 -22.41 -9.79 -8.79
N ASP A 246 -23.74 -9.94 -8.78
CA ASP A 246 -24.64 -9.16 -9.63
C ASP A 246 -24.56 -7.67 -9.29
N VAL A 247 -24.62 -7.32 -8.00
CA VAL A 247 -24.43 -5.92 -7.55
C VAL A 247 -23.05 -5.39 -7.92
N VAL A 248 -21.99 -6.18 -7.71
CA VAL A 248 -20.63 -5.79 -8.10
C VAL A 248 -20.53 -5.56 -9.60
N THR A 249 -21.17 -6.40 -10.42
CA THR A 249 -21.19 -6.27 -11.88
C THR A 249 -21.86 -4.97 -12.31
N VAL A 250 -23.03 -4.64 -11.75
CA VAL A 250 -23.73 -3.37 -12.05
C VAL A 250 -22.85 -2.17 -11.69
N LEU A 251 -22.17 -2.21 -10.54
CA LEU A 251 -21.29 -1.11 -10.14
C LEU A 251 -20.04 -0.99 -11.02
N ILE A 252 -19.50 -2.11 -11.52
CA ILE A 252 -18.40 -2.10 -12.49
C ILE A 252 -18.84 -1.49 -13.81
N ASP A 253 -19.98 -1.92 -14.34
CA ASP A 253 -20.51 -1.43 -15.62
C ASP A 253 -20.83 0.06 -15.56
N LEU A 254 -21.32 0.54 -14.41
CA LEU A 254 -21.70 1.94 -14.21
C LEU A 254 -20.50 2.86 -13.95
N HIS A 255 -19.47 2.38 -13.24
CA HIS A 255 -18.42 3.25 -12.72
C HIS A 255 -17.02 2.97 -13.27
N CYS A 256 -16.74 1.83 -13.89
CA CYS A 256 -15.42 1.58 -14.46
C CYS A 256 -15.29 2.24 -15.85
N SER A 257 -14.39 3.22 -15.96
CA SER A 257 -14.17 3.98 -17.21
C SER A 257 -13.33 3.23 -18.25
N ASP A 258 -12.72 2.09 -17.88
CA ASP A 258 -11.83 1.30 -18.74
C ASP A 258 -12.59 0.11 -19.37
N PRO A 259 -12.91 0.17 -20.68
CA PRO A 259 -13.66 -0.89 -21.34
C PRO A 259 -12.91 -2.22 -21.41
N ALA A 260 -11.56 -2.21 -21.38
CA ALA A 260 -10.77 -3.43 -21.37
C ALA A 260 -10.88 -4.14 -20.02
N LYS A 261 -10.93 -3.39 -18.90
CA LYS A 261 -11.19 -3.96 -17.57
C LYS A 261 -12.60 -4.55 -17.50
N VAL A 262 -13.62 -3.81 -17.94
CA VAL A 262 -15.01 -4.29 -17.98
C VAL A 262 -15.14 -5.55 -18.83
N ASN A 263 -14.51 -5.59 -20.00
CA ASN A 263 -14.52 -6.79 -20.84
C ASN A 263 -13.88 -8.00 -20.13
N ARG A 264 -12.75 -7.84 -19.43
CA ARG A 264 -12.14 -8.93 -18.66
C ARG A 264 -13.03 -9.43 -17.52
N TRP A 265 -13.75 -8.52 -16.86
CA TRP A 265 -14.75 -8.85 -15.84
C TRP A 265 -15.77 -9.87 -16.37
N HIS A 266 -16.40 -9.54 -17.49
CA HIS A 266 -17.41 -10.38 -18.15
C HIS A 266 -16.83 -11.64 -18.81
N HIS A 267 -15.54 -11.64 -19.20
CA HIS A 267 -14.88 -12.78 -19.86
C HIS A 267 -14.03 -13.63 -18.88
N GLY A 268 -14.54 -13.85 -17.67
CA GLY A 268 -14.07 -14.89 -16.75
C GLY A 268 -13.38 -14.42 -15.48
N GLU A 269 -13.15 -13.12 -15.27
CA GLU A 269 -12.65 -12.62 -13.98
C GLU A 269 -13.73 -12.69 -12.89
N ARG A 270 -15.01 -12.48 -13.26
CA ARG A 270 -16.17 -12.70 -12.38
C ARG A 270 -16.27 -14.15 -11.92
N GLU A 271 -16.36 -15.09 -12.86
CA GLU A 271 -16.54 -16.54 -12.61
C GLU A 271 -15.45 -17.08 -11.66
N LYS A 272 -14.18 -16.79 -11.96
CA LYS A 272 -13.05 -17.20 -11.11
C LYS A 272 -13.12 -16.62 -9.70
N LEU A 273 -13.63 -15.40 -9.57
CA LEU A 273 -13.74 -14.74 -8.28
C LEU A 273 -14.93 -15.30 -7.49
N GLU A 274 -16.06 -15.60 -8.12
CA GLU A 274 -17.21 -16.30 -7.53
C GLU A 274 -16.82 -17.71 -7.04
N GLU A 275 -16.12 -18.49 -7.85
CA GLU A 275 -15.57 -19.80 -7.46
C GLU A 275 -14.68 -19.68 -6.23
N TRP A 276 -13.68 -18.78 -6.28
CA TRP A 276 -12.80 -18.53 -5.15
C TRP A 276 -13.57 -18.12 -3.89
N PHE A 277 -14.61 -17.28 -4.05
CA PHE A 277 -15.40 -16.76 -2.94
C PHE A 277 -16.32 -17.82 -2.30
N ASN A 278 -16.81 -18.77 -3.10
CA ASN A 278 -17.57 -19.93 -2.61
C ASN A 278 -16.66 -20.96 -1.92
N ASP A 279 -15.42 -21.12 -2.39
CA ASP A 279 -14.41 -22.03 -1.81
C ASP A 279 -13.86 -21.52 -0.47
N GLN A 280 -13.92 -20.21 -0.22
CA GLN A 280 -13.60 -19.68 1.09
C GLN A 280 -14.72 -20.06 2.07
N ASP A 281 -14.43 -21.01 2.97
CA ASP A 281 -15.33 -21.37 4.07
C ASP A 281 -15.47 -20.19 5.04
N PHE A 282 -16.37 -19.26 4.71
CA PHE A 282 -16.70 -18.10 5.54
C PHE A 282 -17.66 -18.46 6.69
N ALA A 283 -17.94 -19.75 6.94
CA ALA A 283 -18.92 -20.23 7.93
C ALA A 283 -18.59 -19.89 9.40
N GLY A 284 -17.50 -19.18 9.69
CA GLY A 284 -17.09 -18.83 11.04
C GLY A 284 -17.48 -17.44 11.56
N VAL A 285 -18.08 -16.53 10.76
CA VAL A 285 -18.08 -15.09 11.13
C VAL A 285 -19.46 -14.41 11.24
N ALA A 286 -20.58 -15.04 10.89
CA ALA A 286 -21.89 -14.52 11.28
C ALA A 286 -22.92 -15.65 11.35
N GLY A 287 -23.69 -15.68 12.43
CA GLY A 287 -24.70 -16.71 12.68
C GLY A 287 -25.79 -16.70 11.62
N ALA A 288 -25.73 -17.66 10.71
CA ALA A 288 -26.87 -18.12 9.94
C ALA A 288 -26.75 -19.63 9.79
N LYS A 289 -27.77 -20.36 10.26
CA LYS A 289 -27.90 -21.81 10.06
C LYS A 289 -28.03 -22.12 8.57
N PRO A 290 -27.58 -23.30 8.12
CA PRO A 290 -27.67 -23.71 6.73
C PRO A 290 -29.11 -24.04 6.35
N ASP A 291 -29.45 -23.70 5.11
CA ASP A 291 -30.54 -24.25 4.29
C ASP A 291 -31.86 -24.57 5.01
N SER A 292 -32.72 -23.55 5.09
CA SER A 292 -34.15 -23.79 4.98
C SER A 292 -34.67 -23.02 3.78
N LYS A 293 -35.15 -23.77 2.78
CA LYS A 293 -35.91 -23.32 1.60
C LYS A 293 -36.73 -22.06 1.90
N ILE A 294 -36.33 -20.93 1.35
CA ILE A 294 -37.25 -19.81 1.14
C ILE A 294 -37.75 -19.96 -0.29
N ASP A 295 -39.01 -20.37 -0.36
CA ASP A 295 -39.84 -20.47 -1.55
C ASP A 295 -40.23 -19.06 -2.01
N GLY A 296 -40.32 -18.86 -3.33
CA GLY A 296 -41.17 -17.82 -3.94
C GLY A 296 -40.65 -16.36 -3.98
N SER A 297 -40.13 -16.00 -5.15
CA SER A 297 -40.34 -14.72 -5.85
C SER A 297 -40.20 -13.39 -5.09
N GLU A 298 -39.00 -12.82 -5.11
CA GLU A 298 -38.85 -11.37 -5.28
C GLU A 298 -37.95 -11.15 -6.51
N THR A 299 -38.55 -10.66 -7.60
CA THR A 299 -37.79 -10.27 -8.79
C THR A 299 -37.11 -8.93 -8.56
N VAL A 300 -36.04 -8.66 -9.31
CA VAL A 300 -35.26 -7.40 -9.25
C VAL A 300 -36.14 -6.15 -9.42
N GLU A 301 -37.31 -6.29 -10.06
CA GLU A 301 -38.31 -5.22 -10.17
C GLU A 301 -38.87 -4.77 -8.80
N ASN A 302 -39.06 -5.68 -7.84
CA ASN A 302 -39.61 -5.34 -6.51
C ASN A 302 -38.63 -4.53 -5.65
N ILE A 303 -37.31 -4.72 -5.86
CA ILE A 303 -36.27 -3.96 -5.14
C ILE A 303 -36.21 -2.52 -5.69
N LEU A 304 -36.57 -2.29 -6.95
CA LEU A 304 -36.56 -0.96 -7.58
C LEU A 304 -37.81 -0.13 -7.24
N GLU A 305 -38.95 -0.75 -6.94
CA GLU A 305 -40.16 -0.05 -6.47
C GLU A 305 -39.95 0.63 -5.10
N ASP A 306 -39.09 0.09 -4.23
CA ASP A 306 -38.72 0.72 -2.95
C ASP A 306 -37.85 1.99 -3.11
N PHE A 307 -37.35 2.25 -4.33
CA PHE A 307 -36.64 3.48 -4.70
C PHE A 307 -37.53 4.47 -5.49
N GLU A 308 -38.81 4.16 -5.70
CA GLU A 308 -39.70 5.05 -6.43
C GLU A 308 -40.03 6.31 -5.61
N VAL A 309 -39.62 7.47 -6.13
CA VAL A 309 -39.85 8.77 -5.48
C VAL A 309 -41.34 9.04 -5.48
N LYS A 310 -41.97 8.94 -4.29
CA LYS A 310 -43.42 9.10 -4.13
C LYS A 310 -43.86 10.47 -4.63
N ARG A 311 -44.92 10.51 -5.45
CA ARG A 311 -45.49 11.73 -6.03
C ARG A 311 -45.84 12.79 -4.97
N SER A 312 -46.28 12.35 -3.79
CA SER A 312 -46.56 13.21 -2.64
C SER A 312 -45.32 13.95 -2.10
N TYR A 313 -44.14 13.34 -2.22
CA TYR A 313 -42.86 13.96 -1.85
C TYR A 313 -42.41 14.99 -2.90
N VAL A 314 -42.60 14.70 -4.19
CA VAL A 314 -42.34 15.67 -5.26
C VAL A 314 -43.27 16.88 -5.15
N GLU A 315 -44.53 16.66 -4.79
CA GLU A 315 -45.54 17.71 -4.62
C GLU A 315 -45.36 18.57 -3.35
N SER A 316 -44.53 18.13 -2.39
CA SER A 316 -44.19 18.89 -1.18
C SER A 316 -42.93 19.76 -1.33
N LEU A 317 -42.04 19.44 -2.28
CA LEU A 317 -40.83 20.23 -2.55
C LEU A 317 -41.20 21.67 -2.97
N GLY A 318 -40.58 22.65 -2.29
CA GLY A 318 -40.77 24.09 -2.56
C GLY A 318 -41.98 24.74 -1.87
N LYS A 319 -42.77 23.99 -1.10
CA LYS A 319 -43.86 24.53 -0.26
C LYS A 319 -43.48 24.69 1.21
N GLU A 320 -42.23 24.40 1.56
CA GLU A 320 -41.68 24.48 2.91
C GLU A 320 -41.10 25.88 3.16
N GLU A 321 -41.30 26.43 4.36
CA GLU A 321 -40.84 27.77 4.74
C GLU A 321 -39.33 27.72 5.04
N PHE A 322 -38.51 28.21 4.10
CA PHE A 322 -37.04 28.15 4.20
C PHE A 322 -36.50 29.21 5.17
N LEU A 323 -35.71 28.77 6.15
CA LEU A 323 -35.09 29.64 7.16
C LEU A 323 -33.86 30.43 6.68
N TYR A 324 -33.29 30.14 5.50
CA TYR A 324 -32.18 30.93 4.93
C TYR A 324 -32.20 30.97 3.38
N PRO A 325 -31.86 32.10 2.73
CA PRO A 325 -31.93 32.25 1.27
C PRO A 325 -30.75 31.56 0.55
N ASN A 326 -31.07 30.92 -0.58
CA ASN A 326 -30.22 30.03 -1.38
C ASN A 326 -28.89 30.63 -1.87
N LEU A 327 -27.84 29.80 -1.87
CA LEU A 327 -26.60 30.02 -2.63
C LEU A 327 -26.74 29.33 -4.00
N ILE A 328 -26.71 30.10 -5.10
CA ILE A 328 -26.69 29.56 -6.47
C ILE A 328 -25.25 29.57 -6.96
N ILE A 329 -24.71 28.38 -7.27
CA ILE A 329 -23.51 28.23 -8.08
C ILE A 329 -23.95 27.71 -9.45
N GLN A 330 -23.48 28.36 -10.50
CA GLN A 330 -23.89 28.18 -11.88
C GLN A 330 -23.80 26.71 -12.32
N GLY A 331 -24.94 26.12 -12.69
CA GLY A 331 -25.02 24.81 -13.36
C GLY A 331 -25.47 23.61 -12.52
N HIS A 332 -25.64 23.74 -11.20
CA HIS A 332 -26.11 22.64 -10.34
C HIS A 332 -27.21 23.13 -9.38
N ILE A 333 -28.33 22.42 -9.29
CA ILE A 333 -29.37 22.70 -8.29
C ILE A 333 -28.93 22.04 -6.99
N LEU A 334 -28.56 22.83 -6.00
CA LEU A 334 -28.22 22.35 -4.67
C LEU A 334 -29.49 22.38 -3.79
N VAL A 335 -30.05 21.22 -3.44
CA VAL A 335 -31.16 21.13 -2.49
C VAL A 335 -30.59 20.82 -1.11
N ILE A 336 -30.65 21.80 -0.20
CA ILE A 336 -30.29 21.60 1.21
C ILE A 336 -31.58 21.42 2.00
N VAL A 337 -31.80 20.22 2.52
CA VAL A 337 -32.90 19.95 3.45
C VAL A 337 -32.33 19.93 4.86
N ALA A 338 -32.73 20.90 5.69
CA ALA A 338 -32.42 20.92 7.11
C ALA A 338 -33.64 20.48 7.90
N MET A 339 -33.58 19.31 8.55
CA MET A 339 -34.64 18.87 9.47
C MET A 339 -34.29 19.26 10.91
N SER A 340 -35.28 19.67 11.70
CA SER A 340 -35.09 19.99 13.11
C SER A 340 -34.72 18.73 13.90
N GLY A 341 -33.54 18.72 14.53
CA GLY A 341 -33.14 17.69 15.49
C GLY A 341 -32.12 16.65 15.01
N GLY A 342 -31.56 16.76 13.81
CA GLY A 342 -30.51 15.84 13.37
C GLY A 342 -29.66 16.42 12.24
N GLY A 343 -28.43 16.82 12.56
CA GLY A 343 -27.45 17.33 11.61
C GLY A 343 -26.97 16.23 10.65
N LYS A 344 -27.76 15.96 9.61
CA LYS A 344 -27.35 15.17 8.45
C LYS A 344 -27.68 15.95 7.18
N THR A 345 -26.67 16.60 6.62
CA THR A 345 -26.72 17.13 5.25
C THR A 345 -26.43 15.97 4.31
N THR A 346 -27.36 15.65 3.41
CA THR A 346 -27.13 14.67 2.34
C THR A 346 -26.93 15.43 1.04
N PHE A 347 -25.82 15.18 0.36
CA PHE A 347 -25.57 15.68 -0.99
C PHE A 347 -26.03 14.63 -1.99
N LEU A 348 -26.83 15.05 -2.96
CA LEU A 348 -27.20 14.25 -4.13
C LEU A 348 -26.58 14.95 -5.35
N PHE A 349 -25.83 14.19 -6.16
CA PHE A 349 -25.16 14.65 -7.38
C PHE A 349 -25.99 14.30 -8.61
#